data_AF-A0A942TFY6-F1
#
_entry.id   AF-A0A942TFY6-F1
#
_cell.length_a   1.000
_cell.length_b   1.000
_cell.length_c   1.000
_cell.angle_alpha   90.00
_cell.angle_beta   90.00
_cell.angle_gamma   90.00
#
_symmetry.space_group_name_H-M   'P 1'
#
loop_
_entity.id
_entity.type
_entity.pdbx_description
1 polymer ?
#
loop_
_entity_poly.entity_id
_entity_poly.type
_entity_poly.pdbx_seq_one_letter_code
_entity_poly.pdbx_strand_id
1 'polypeptide(L)'
;MNQLKQLLSTLKKRDELFHQERDELRNDFLLRGICETEVDGLLDDPSLFPTSWLPETLRWKSLSEAGNVLPVLLKEAALYLECDVPPLIEKEEAEKMIQSKK
;
A
#
# COMPACT_ATOMS: atom_id res chain seq x y z
N MET A 1 -0.32 20.13 -6.32
CA MET A 1 -0.20 19.18 -7.47
C MET A 1 0.82 18.09 -7.09
N ASN A 2 0.38 16.86 -6.80
CA ASN A 2 1.17 15.59 -6.75
C ASN A 2 0.79 14.59 -5.63
N GLN A 3 -0.37 14.70 -4.98
CA GLN A 3 -0.84 13.67 -4.03
C GLN A 3 -0.90 12.27 -4.67
N LEU A 4 -1.38 12.19 -5.91
CA LEU A 4 -1.40 10.94 -6.69
C LEU A 4 0.01 10.37 -6.94
N LYS A 5 0.98 11.24 -7.25
CA LYS A 5 2.36 10.83 -7.50
C LYS A 5 3.02 10.31 -6.22
N GLN A 6 2.74 10.95 -5.08
CA GLN A 6 3.22 10.50 -3.77
C GLN A 6 2.59 9.16 -3.38
N LEU A 7 1.27 9.00 -3.58
CA LEU A 7 0.56 7.74 -3.34
C LEU A 7 1.16 6.62 -4.18
N LEU A 8 1.30 6.82 -5.50
CA LEU A 8 1.89 5.82 -6.40
C LEU A 8 3.34 5.49 -6.02
N SER A 9 4.15 6.48 -5.65
CA SER A 9 5.52 6.24 -5.20
C SER A 9 5.58 5.45 -3.90
N THR A 10 4.66 5.71 -2.97
CA THR A 10 4.59 5.01 -1.69
C THR A 10 4.14 3.57 -1.90
N LEU A 11 3.10 3.37 -2.70
CA LEU A 11 2.57 2.07 -3.07
C LEU A 11 3.61 1.22 -3.81
N LYS A 12 4.37 1.83 -4.73
CA LYS A 12 5.48 1.14 -5.41
C LYS A 12 6.57 0.67 -4.44
N LYS A 13 7.03 1.54 -3.55
CA LYS A 13 8.03 1.17 -2.52
C LYS A 13 7.52 0.09 -1.59
N ARG A 14 6.22 0.13 -1.30
CA ARG A 14 5.55 -0.86 -0.46
C ARG A 14 5.50 -2.24 -1.11
N ASP A 15 5.15 -2.27 -2.39
CA ASP A 15 5.15 -3.46 -3.22
C ASP A 15 6.55 -4.07 -3.32
N GLU A 16 7.57 -3.24 -3.57
CA GLU A 16 8.98 -3.66 -3.58
C GLU A 16 9.41 -4.27 -2.23
N LEU A 17 9.06 -3.63 -1.11
CA LEU A 17 9.37 -4.14 0.23
C LEU A 17 8.66 -5.47 0.53
N PHE A 18 7.38 -5.58 0.19
CA PHE A 18 6.61 -6.81 0.37
C PHE A 18 7.21 -7.98 -0.44
N HIS A 19 7.58 -7.73 -1.69
CA HIS A 19 8.21 -8.75 -2.53
C HIS A 19 9.58 -9.17 -2.00
N GLN A 20 10.40 -8.22 -1.54
CA GLN A 20 11.68 -8.53 -0.92
C GLN A 20 11.52 -9.41 0.33
N GLU A 21 10.67 -9.02 1.27
CA GLU A 21 10.43 -9.78 2.50
C GLU A 21 9.84 -11.17 2.21
N ARG A 22 8.96 -11.24 1.21
CA ARG A 22 8.39 -12.52 0.75
C ARG A 22 9.47 -13.44 0.16
N ASP A 23 10.38 -12.93 -0.65
CA ASP A 23 11.47 -13.73 -1.23
C ASP A 23 12.49 -14.17 -0.16
N GLU A 24 12.79 -13.32 0.82
CA GLU A 24 13.64 -13.65 1.96
C GLU A 24 13.01 -14.77 2.81
N LEU A 25 11.73 -14.64 3.17
CA LEU A 25 10.98 -15.68 3.90
C LEU A 25 10.86 -16.97 3.09
N ARG A 26 10.58 -16.87 1.78
CA ARG A 26 10.53 -18.03 0.89
C ARG A 26 11.84 -18.81 0.96
N ASN A 27 12.97 -18.13 0.81
CA ASN A 27 14.28 -18.76 0.86
C ASN A 27 14.57 -19.39 2.23
N ASP A 28 14.22 -18.72 3.33
CA ASP A 28 14.39 -19.26 4.67
C ASP A 28 13.60 -20.56 4.87
N PHE A 29 12.33 -20.60 4.44
CA PHE A 29 11.51 -21.81 4.51
C PHE A 29 12.05 -22.95 3.64
N LEU A 30 12.49 -22.65 2.42
CA LEU A 30 13.11 -23.65 1.53
C LEU A 30 14.42 -24.20 2.11
N LEU A 31 15.25 -23.36 2.72
CA LEU A 31 16.48 -23.78 3.41
C LEU A 31 16.21 -24.67 4.64
N ARG A 32 15.06 -24.48 5.29
CA ARG A 32 14.57 -25.36 6.37
C ARG A 32 14.01 -26.69 5.85
N GLY A 33 13.96 -26.89 4.53
CA GLY A 33 13.50 -28.11 3.88
C GLY A 33 12.00 -28.19 3.65
N ILE A 34 11.27 -27.08 3.78
CA ILE A 34 9.84 -27.02 3.45
C ILE A 34 9.71 -27.02 1.93
N CYS A 35 8.76 -27.79 1.39
CA CYS A 35 8.57 -27.89 -0.05
C CYS A 35 7.90 -26.62 -0.61
N GLU A 36 8.16 -26.30 -1.88
CA GLU A 36 7.69 -25.06 -2.52
C GLU A 36 6.17 -24.86 -2.39
N THR A 37 5.38 -25.92 -2.53
CA THR A 37 3.91 -25.85 -2.42
C THR A 37 3.45 -25.46 -1.02
N GLU A 38 4.12 -25.94 0.01
CA GLU A 38 3.80 -25.59 1.40
C GLU A 38 4.28 -24.18 1.72
N VAL A 39 5.45 -23.78 1.24
CA VAL A 39 5.93 -22.40 1.34
C VAL A 39 4.98 -21.41 0.69
N ASP A 40 4.49 -21.70 -0.52
CA ASP A 40 3.55 -20.82 -1.22
C ASP A 40 2.23 -20.65 -0.44
N GLY A 41 1.77 -21.70 0.26
CA GLY A 41 0.61 -21.61 1.14
C GLY A 41 0.88 -20.80 2.42
N LEU A 42 2.07 -20.92 3.00
CA LEU A 42 2.47 -20.13 4.18
C LEU A 42 2.59 -18.64 3.84
N LEU A 43 3.19 -18.30 2.70
CA LEU A 43 3.40 -16.91 2.27
C LEU A 43 2.11 -16.16 1.91
N ASP A 44 0.96 -16.83 1.89
CA ASP A 44 -0.35 -16.19 1.73
C ASP A 44 -0.93 -15.72 3.08
N ASP A 45 -0.31 -16.07 4.21
CA ASP A 45 -0.75 -15.63 5.53
C ASP A 45 -0.27 -14.18 5.83
N PRO A 46 -1.20 -13.23 6.02
CA PRO A 46 -0.85 -11.84 6.34
C PRO A 46 -0.06 -11.69 7.65
N SER A 47 -0.18 -12.64 8.58
CA SER A 47 0.50 -12.61 9.87
C SER A 47 2.02 -12.74 9.75
N LEU A 48 2.52 -13.30 8.64
CA LEU A 48 3.95 -13.34 8.33
C LEU A 48 4.50 -11.98 7.89
N PHE A 49 3.62 -11.05 7.54
CA PHE A 49 3.97 -9.73 6.99
C PHE A 49 3.30 -8.60 7.79
N PRO A 50 3.48 -8.53 9.12
CA PRO A 50 2.83 -7.50 9.96
C PRO A 50 3.22 -6.09 9.51
N THR A 51 4.48 -6.03 9.08
CA THR A 51 5.23 -4.95 8.47
C THR A 51 4.72 -4.47 7.15
N SER A 52 4.51 -5.40 6.21
CA SER A 52 4.68 -5.19 4.77
C SER A 52 3.54 -5.74 3.94
N TRP A 53 2.58 -6.44 4.55
CA TRP A 53 1.50 -7.11 3.83
C TRP A 53 0.82 -6.17 2.84
N LEU A 54 0.67 -6.66 1.62
CA LEU A 54 -0.02 -5.95 0.55
C LEU A 54 -1.02 -6.90 -0.14
N PRO A 55 -2.33 -6.56 -0.14
CA PRO A 55 -3.35 -7.33 -0.84
C PRO A 55 -3.03 -7.44 -2.32
N GLU A 56 -3.39 -8.55 -2.95
CA GLU A 56 -3.14 -8.78 -4.38
C GLU A 56 -3.72 -7.67 -5.27
N THR A 57 -4.89 -7.13 -4.91
CA THR A 57 -5.55 -6.03 -5.61
C THR A 57 -4.75 -4.73 -5.61
N LEU A 58 -3.89 -4.53 -4.60
CA LEU A 58 -3.07 -3.33 -4.40
C LEU A 58 -1.61 -3.51 -4.84
N ARG A 59 -1.23 -4.71 -5.28
CA ARG A 59 0.11 -4.96 -5.84
C ARG A 59 0.32 -4.18 -7.14
N TRP A 60 1.57 -3.81 -7.40
CA TRP A 60 1.93 -2.96 -8.54
C TRP A 60 1.52 -3.58 -9.88
N LYS A 61 1.64 -4.91 -9.98
CA LYS A 61 1.20 -5.68 -11.15
C LYS A 61 -0.30 -5.50 -11.42
N SER A 62 -1.14 -5.74 -10.41
CA SER A 62 -2.60 -5.62 -10.52
C SER A 62 -3.04 -4.21 -10.90
N LEU A 63 -2.38 -3.18 -10.36
CA LEU A 63 -2.65 -1.78 -10.72
C LEU A 63 -2.28 -1.46 -12.17
N SER A 64 -1.17 -2.01 -12.67
CA SER A 64 -0.76 -1.81 -14.06
C SER A 64 -1.71 -2.47 -15.06
N GLU A 65 -2.39 -3.53 -14.64
CA GLU A 65 -3.36 -4.29 -15.45
C GLU A 65 -4.82 -3.83 -15.22
N ALA A 66 -5.07 -2.98 -14.22
CA ALA A 66 -6.40 -2.58 -13.76
C ALA A 66 -7.24 -1.80 -14.79
N GLY A 67 -6.62 -1.13 -15.76
CA GLY A 67 -7.32 -0.34 -16.78
C GLY A 67 -8.37 0.62 -16.17
N ASN A 68 -9.65 0.37 -16.44
CA ASN A 68 -10.77 1.23 -16.01
C ASN A 68 -11.05 1.17 -14.49
N VAL A 69 -10.60 0.14 -13.76
CA VAL A 69 -10.82 0.03 -12.31
C VAL A 69 -9.70 0.65 -11.47
N LEU A 70 -8.64 1.13 -12.12
CA LEU A 70 -7.50 1.80 -11.46
C LEU A 70 -7.93 2.91 -10.47
N PRO A 71 -8.88 3.80 -10.77
CA PRO A 71 -9.28 4.85 -9.82
C PRO A 71 -9.89 4.30 -8.52
N VAL A 72 -10.53 3.13 -8.58
CA VAL A 72 -11.13 2.48 -7.42
C VAL A 72 -10.03 1.85 -6.56
N LEU A 73 -9.12 1.12 -7.18
CA LEU A 73 -7.98 0.50 -6.49
C LEU A 73 -7.07 1.54 -5.83
N LEU A 74 -6.89 2.72 -6.45
CA LEU A 74 -6.12 3.80 -5.84
C LEU A 74 -6.80 4.41 -4.61
N LYS A 75 -8.14 4.47 -4.59
CA LYS A 75 -8.87 4.89 -3.38
C LYS A 75 -8.71 3.86 -2.26
N GLU A 76 -8.79 2.58 -2.59
CA GLU A 76 -8.58 1.48 -1.65
C GLU A 76 -7.14 1.49 -1.10
N ALA A 77 -6.14 1.68 -1.96
CA ALA A 77 -4.74 1.82 -1.57
C ALA A 77 -4.50 2.98 -0.60
N ALA A 78 -5.16 4.13 -0.83
CA ALA A 78 -5.05 5.28 0.05
C ALA A 78 -5.60 5.00 1.45
N LEU A 79 -6.71 4.26 1.56
CA LEU A 79 -7.26 3.82 2.83
C LEU A 79 -6.36 2.79 3.54
N TYR A 80 -5.81 1.85 2.77
CA TYR A 80 -4.98 0.76 3.29
C TYR A 80 -3.64 1.24 3.88
N LEU A 81 -3.04 2.26 3.30
CA LEU A 81 -1.72 2.77 3.72
C LEU A 81 -1.78 3.77 4.87
N GLU A 82 -2.95 4.04 5.46
CA GLU A 82 -3.16 5.13 6.45
C GLU A 82 -2.51 6.46 6.02
N CYS A 83 -2.39 6.68 4.71
CA CYS A 83 -1.92 7.94 4.19
C CYS A 83 -3.08 8.91 4.38
N ASP A 84 -2.92 9.92 5.24
CA ASP A 84 -3.89 11.00 5.39
C ASP A 84 -4.05 11.69 4.02
N VAL A 85 -5.08 11.31 3.27
CA VAL A 85 -5.53 12.05 2.10
C VAL A 85 -6.56 13.04 2.64
N PRO A 86 -6.17 14.31 2.87
CA PRO A 86 -7.13 15.28 3.35
C PRO A 86 -8.29 15.39 2.35
N PRO A 87 -9.53 15.51 2.84
CA PRO A 87 -10.69 15.66 1.97
C PRO A 87 -10.51 16.89 1.07
N LEU A 88 -10.69 16.70 -0.23
CA LEU A 88 -10.66 17.78 -1.23
C LEU A 88 -11.88 18.68 -1.04
N ILE A 89 -11.80 19.61 -0.09
CA ILE A 89 -12.61 20.83 -0.06
C ILE A 89 -11.65 22.00 0.19
N GLU A 90 -11.49 22.84 -0.82
CA GLU A 90 -10.84 24.15 -0.70
C GLU A 90 -11.50 24.93 0.44
N LYS A 91 -10.78 25.14 1.55
CA LYS A 91 -11.14 26.13 2.57
C LYS A 91 -9.96 27.00 2.89
N GLU A 92 -9.76 27.94 1.97
CA GLU A 92 -9.09 29.23 2.15
C GLU A 92 -9.77 30.13 3.23
N GLU A 93 -10.51 29.57 4.20
CA GLU A 93 -11.39 30.33 5.09
C GLU A 93 -11.20 30.12 6.61
N ALA A 94 -10.41 29.13 7.05
CA ALA A 94 -10.23 28.92 8.49
C ALA A 94 -9.28 29.95 9.16
N GLU A 95 -8.35 30.54 8.40
CA GLU A 95 -7.32 31.42 8.97
C GLU A 95 -7.77 32.88 9.18
N LYS A 96 -8.92 33.30 8.62
CA LYS A 96 -9.46 34.65 8.84
C LYS A 96 -10.18 34.84 10.18
N MET A 97 -10.45 33.78 10.95
CA MET A 97 -11.19 33.91 12.22
C MET A 97 -10.30 34.08 13.47
N ILE A 98 -8.97 33.89 13.38
CA ILE A 98 -8.08 34.00 14.55
C ILE A 98 -7.61 35.45 14.82
N GLN A 99 -7.85 36.38 13.90
CA GLN A 99 -7.45 37.79 14.07
C GLN A 99 -8.57 38.75 14.54
N SER A 100 -9.73 38.25 14.96
CA SER A 100 -10.84 39.11 15.43
C SER A 100 -11.43 38.71 16.79
N LYS A 101 -10.63 38.10 17.67
CA LYS A 101 -10.95 38.04 19.10
C LYS A 101 -9.72 38.32 19.97
N LYS A 102 -9.40 39.63 19.98
CA LYS A 102 -8.92 40.41 21.13
C LYS A 102 -7.46 40.27 21.56
#